data_AF-A0A530YFQ5-F1
#
_entry.id   AF-A0A530YFQ5-F1
#
_cell.length_a   1.000
_cell.length_b   1.000
_cell.length_c   1.000
_cell.angle_alpha   90.00
_cell.angle_beta   90.00
_cell.angle_gamma   90.00
#
_symmetry.space_group_name_H-M   'P 1'
#
loop_
_entity.id
_entity.type
_entity.pdbx_description
1 polymer ?
#
loop_
_entity_poly.entity_id
_entity_poly.type
_entity_poly.pdbx_seq_one_letter_code
_entity_poly.pdbx_strand_id
1 'polypeptide(L)'
;MSEMTEHRGTQPSQPKGTVIAFSAPGCEPLYAHEREAIAAVARTIATLKGFAFRQGLGHSSGNGGRLYFVPDDSLLASDAARLGINGPQDLFGGVVPWRFATTKAITHELVDDLAERPKEWSTGFGRTVAAGVLPGYTVFSRHDALRAAQRLLRHGLARLKPPLASRGQDQHIVRTVADVERLLERYRSPDLDEYGLVLEADLRDVVTLS
;
A
#
# COMPACT_ATOMS: atom_id res chain seq x y z
N MET A 1 56.86 36.66 -1.11
CA MET A 1 55.57 36.82 -0.40
C MET A 1 54.59 37.39 -1.40
N SER A 2 53.51 36.78 -1.84
CA SER A 2 52.95 35.43 -1.69
C SER A 2 52.06 35.26 -2.92
N GLU A 3 52.14 34.10 -3.56
CA GLU A 3 51.29 33.74 -4.70
C GLU A 3 49.90 33.42 -4.14
N MET A 4 48.92 34.26 -4.45
CA MET A 4 47.54 34.10 -4.00
C MET A 4 46.86 33.06 -4.91
N THR A 5 46.89 31.81 -4.48
CA THR A 5 46.21 30.70 -5.15
C THR A 5 44.70 30.89 -5.01
N GLU A 6 44.04 31.34 -6.07
CA GLU A 6 42.58 31.38 -6.13
C GLU A 6 42.02 29.96 -6.05
N HIS A 7 41.34 29.66 -4.94
CA HIS A 7 40.47 28.49 -4.83
C HIS A 7 39.30 28.64 -5.81
N ARG A 8 39.41 27.99 -6.99
CA ARG A 8 38.27 27.70 -7.84
C ARG A 8 37.31 26.79 -7.06
N GLY A 9 36.25 27.39 -6.50
CA GLY A 9 35.12 26.67 -5.96
C GLY A 9 34.60 25.67 -6.99
N THR A 10 34.54 24.40 -6.61
CA THR A 10 33.97 23.35 -7.44
C THR A 10 32.51 23.70 -7.70
N GLN A 11 32.15 24.01 -8.95
CA GLN A 11 30.75 24.21 -9.31
C GLN A 11 29.96 22.96 -8.91
N PRO A 12 28.78 23.09 -8.27
CA PRO A 12 27.96 21.92 -7.95
C PRO A 12 27.67 21.17 -9.25
N SER A 13 28.12 19.91 -9.31
CA SER A 13 27.91 19.05 -10.47
C SER A 13 26.41 18.97 -10.77
N GLN A 14 26.03 19.14 -12.04
CA GLN A 14 24.61 19.04 -12.40
C GLN A 14 24.02 17.69 -11.94
N PRO A 15 22.79 17.69 -11.42
CA PRO A 15 22.16 16.47 -10.94
C PRO A 15 22.05 15.46 -12.06
N LYS A 16 22.47 14.22 -11.79
CA LYS A 16 22.55 13.12 -12.77
C LYS A 16 21.18 12.51 -13.12
N GLY A 17 20.12 12.97 -12.46
CA GLY A 17 18.77 12.48 -12.56
C GLY A 17 17.82 13.22 -11.62
N THR A 18 16.56 12.79 -11.59
CA THR A 18 15.50 13.37 -10.75
C THR A 18 14.77 12.27 -9.97
N VAL A 19 14.69 12.42 -8.66
CA VAL A 19 13.78 11.65 -7.80
C VAL A 19 12.41 12.32 -7.79
N ILE A 20 11.34 11.54 -7.98
CA ILE A 20 9.97 12.03 -8.08
C ILE A 20 9.11 11.37 -6.99
N ALA A 21 8.65 12.17 -6.02
CA ALA A 21 7.61 11.74 -5.08
C ALA A 21 6.23 11.97 -5.71
N PHE A 22 5.36 10.96 -5.75
CA PHE A 22 4.03 11.10 -6.36
C PHE A 22 3.00 10.16 -5.74
N SER A 23 1.72 10.42 -6.02
CA SER A 23 0.65 9.53 -5.60
C SER A 23 0.40 8.43 -6.62
N ALA A 24 0.41 7.18 -6.15
CA ALA A 24 0.12 6.01 -6.95
C ALA A 24 -1.32 6.07 -7.49
N PRO A 25 -1.58 5.61 -8.74
CA PRO A 25 -2.92 5.66 -9.32
C PRO A 25 -3.92 4.79 -8.54
N GLY A 26 -5.06 5.38 -8.18
CA GLY A 26 -6.16 4.67 -7.50
C GLY A 26 -6.04 4.58 -5.98
N CYS A 27 -5.07 5.25 -5.37
CA CYS A 27 -4.92 5.32 -3.92
C CYS A 27 -5.74 6.46 -3.29
N GLU A 28 -6.06 6.32 -2.01
CA GLU A 28 -6.73 7.39 -1.24
C GLU A 28 -5.84 8.64 -1.17
N PRO A 29 -6.43 9.86 -1.20
CA PRO A 29 -5.66 11.07 -1.02
C PRO A 29 -4.92 11.10 0.32
N LEU A 30 -3.64 11.42 0.28
CA LEU A 30 -2.83 11.57 1.49
C LEU A 30 -3.25 12.77 2.34
N TYR A 31 -3.06 12.67 3.65
CA TYR A 31 -3.02 13.84 4.52
C TYR A 31 -1.71 14.62 4.31
N ALA A 32 -1.71 15.90 4.70
CA ALA A 32 -0.57 16.78 4.50
C ALA A 32 0.72 16.24 5.14
N HIS A 33 0.63 15.66 6.34
CA HIS A 33 1.80 15.13 7.05
C HIS A 33 2.44 13.92 6.36
N GLU A 34 1.66 13.06 5.68
CA GLU A 34 2.28 11.94 4.93
C GLU A 34 2.89 12.39 3.63
N ARG A 35 2.29 13.37 2.96
CA ARG A 35 2.93 13.98 1.78
C ARG A 35 4.31 14.51 2.15
N GLU A 36 4.42 15.16 3.31
CA GLU A 36 5.72 15.61 3.82
C GLU A 36 6.63 14.45 4.22
N ALA A 37 6.12 13.38 4.83
CA ALA A 37 6.91 12.20 5.15
C ALA A 37 7.51 11.53 3.90
N ILE A 38 6.69 11.31 2.87
CA ILE A 38 7.12 10.75 1.59
C ILE A 38 8.08 11.70 0.87
N ALA A 39 7.81 13.01 0.90
CA ALA A 39 8.73 14.01 0.35
C ALA A 39 10.07 14.00 1.10
N ALA A 40 10.09 13.83 2.42
CA ALA A 40 11.33 13.73 3.20
C ALA A 40 12.14 12.48 2.83
N VAL A 41 11.49 11.32 2.65
CA VAL A 41 12.11 10.10 2.13
C VAL A 41 12.69 10.34 0.73
N ALA A 42 11.91 10.92 -0.18
CA ALA A 42 12.34 11.18 -1.54
C ALA A 42 13.51 12.19 -1.63
N ARG A 43 13.51 13.25 -0.80
CA ARG A 43 14.65 14.18 -0.68
C ARG A 43 15.91 13.46 -0.19
N THR A 44 15.78 12.58 0.81
CA THR A 44 16.90 11.79 1.33
C THR A 44 17.48 10.89 0.24
N ILE A 45 16.63 10.19 -0.51
CA ILE A 45 17.05 9.37 -1.65
C ILE A 45 17.73 10.22 -2.72
N ALA A 46 17.20 11.41 -3.02
CA ALA A 46 17.78 12.32 -4.00
C ALA A 46 19.21 12.73 -3.61
N THR A 47 19.42 13.09 -2.34
CA THR A 47 20.76 13.38 -1.80
C THR A 47 21.70 12.19 -1.94
N LEU A 48 21.26 10.99 -1.55
CA LEU A 48 22.08 9.78 -1.64
C LEU A 48 22.45 9.40 -3.08
N LYS A 49 21.57 9.66 -4.05
CA LYS A 49 21.82 9.36 -5.47
C LYS A 49 22.53 10.50 -6.23
N GLY A 50 22.67 11.68 -5.62
CA GLY A 50 23.12 12.89 -6.33
C GLY A 50 22.14 13.35 -7.40
N PHE A 51 20.84 13.19 -7.14
CA PHE A 51 19.73 13.54 -8.04
C PHE A 51 19.05 14.82 -7.54
N ALA A 52 18.33 15.50 -8.43
CA ALA A 52 17.38 16.54 -8.04
C ALA A 52 16.12 15.90 -7.42
N PHE A 53 15.39 16.65 -6.62
CA PHE A 53 14.09 16.23 -6.08
C PHE A 53 12.94 16.99 -6.76
N ARG A 54 11.84 16.29 -7.04
CA ARG A 54 10.60 16.87 -7.57
C ARG A 54 9.37 16.24 -6.90
N GLN A 55 8.38 17.07 -6.60
CA GLN A 55 7.04 16.63 -6.19
C GLN A 55 6.13 16.51 -7.41
N GLY A 56 5.40 15.41 -7.50
CA GLY A 56 4.38 15.14 -8.51
C GLY A 56 4.93 14.74 -9.89
N LEU A 57 4.07 14.08 -10.66
CA LEU A 57 4.30 13.78 -12.07
C LEU A 57 4.00 15.03 -12.90
N GLY A 58 4.93 16.00 -12.94
CA GLY A 58 4.84 17.13 -13.87
C GLY A 58 5.23 16.73 -15.31
N HIS A 59 4.75 17.47 -16.31
CA HIS A 59 5.23 17.34 -17.70
C HIS A 59 6.76 17.48 -17.71
N SER A 60 7.45 16.40 -18.09
CA SER A 60 8.90 16.40 -18.23
C SER A 60 9.27 17.26 -19.44
N SER A 61 9.66 18.50 -19.19
CA SER A 61 10.38 19.31 -20.16
C SER A 61 11.80 18.77 -20.31
N GLY A 62 11.92 17.68 -21.07
CA GLY A 62 13.00 17.50 -22.04
C GLY A 62 14.47 17.50 -21.59
N ASN A 63 14.82 17.28 -20.32
CA ASN A 63 16.19 16.94 -19.97
C ASN A 63 16.26 15.44 -19.69
N GLY A 64 16.86 14.68 -20.62
CA GLY A 64 16.99 13.21 -20.62
C GLY A 64 17.85 12.61 -19.48
N GLY A 65 17.74 13.16 -18.27
CA GLY A 65 18.33 12.59 -17.06
C GLY A 65 17.54 11.40 -16.54
N ARG A 66 18.19 10.56 -15.73
CA ARG A 66 17.57 9.35 -15.15
C ARG A 66 16.44 9.72 -14.18
N LEU A 67 15.33 9.00 -14.22
CA LEU A 67 14.23 9.17 -13.27
C LEU A 67 14.29 8.10 -12.18
N TYR A 68 13.89 8.46 -10.97
CA TYR A 68 13.74 7.53 -9.85
C TYR A 68 12.46 7.85 -9.11
N PHE A 69 11.57 6.88 -8.96
CA PHE A 69 10.21 7.08 -8.49
C PHE A 69 10.08 6.72 -7.00
N VAL A 70 9.29 7.50 -6.27
CA VAL A 70 8.92 7.28 -4.87
C VAL A 70 7.40 7.45 -4.76
N PRO A 71 6.62 6.41 -5.06
CA PRO A 71 5.17 6.44 -4.87
C PRO A 71 4.83 6.43 -3.37
N ASP A 72 3.62 6.87 -3.05
CA ASP A 72 3.05 6.78 -1.71
C ASP A 72 2.47 5.40 -1.36
N ASP A 73 2.31 4.54 -2.36
CA ASP A 73 1.82 3.17 -2.23
C ASP A 73 2.50 2.25 -3.27
N SER A 74 2.27 0.95 -3.16
CA SER A 74 2.71 -0.03 -4.16
C SER A 74 2.06 0.21 -5.52
N LEU A 75 2.85 0.14 -6.58
CA LEU A 75 2.35 0.29 -7.94
C LEU A 75 1.84 -1.02 -8.49
N LEU A 76 0.82 -0.96 -9.35
CA LEU A 76 0.52 -2.07 -10.22
C LEU A 76 1.60 -2.22 -11.30
N ALA A 77 1.83 -3.46 -11.73
CA ALA A 77 2.77 -3.74 -12.82
C ALA A 77 2.47 -2.94 -14.10
N SER A 78 1.20 -2.70 -14.41
CA SER A 78 0.76 -1.87 -15.54
C SER A 78 1.15 -0.39 -15.38
N ASP A 79 1.03 0.16 -14.17
CA ASP A 79 1.41 1.54 -13.87
C ASP A 79 2.93 1.72 -13.89
N ALA A 80 3.66 0.77 -13.32
CA ALA A 80 5.12 0.74 -13.38
C ALA A 80 5.63 0.68 -14.83
N ALA A 81 5.04 -0.18 -15.66
CA ALA A 81 5.38 -0.29 -17.08
C ALA A 81 5.12 1.02 -17.84
N ARG A 82 3.99 1.69 -17.58
CA ARG A 82 3.65 2.99 -18.18
C ARG A 82 4.62 4.11 -17.77
N LEU A 83 5.20 4.02 -16.58
CA LEU A 83 6.23 4.94 -16.10
C LEU A 83 7.65 4.57 -16.57
N GLY A 84 7.82 3.45 -17.27
CA GLY A 84 9.12 2.95 -17.72
C GLY A 84 10.00 2.41 -16.59
N ILE A 85 9.40 1.94 -15.49
CA ILE A 85 10.11 1.34 -14.34
C ILE A 85 10.48 -0.10 -14.70
N ASN A 86 11.77 -0.42 -14.71
CA ASN A 86 12.29 -1.75 -15.08
C ASN A 86 12.86 -2.53 -13.90
N GLY A 87 13.06 -1.89 -12.74
CA GLY A 87 13.53 -2.58 -11.55
C GLY A 87 13.94 -1.66 -10.40
N PRO A 88 14.69 -2.19 -9.42
CA PRO A 88 15.05 -1.47 -8.19
C PRO A 88 15.88 -0.20 -8.40
N GLN A 89 16.47 -0.03 -9.58
CA GLN A 89 17.22 1.19 -9.94
C GLN A 89 16.34 2.36 -10.34
N ASP A 90 15.03 2.14 -10.48
CA ASP A 90 14.06 3.13 -10.96
C ASP A 90 13.00 3.48 -9.91
N LEU A 91 12.90 2.74 -8.80
CA LEU A 91 11.81 2.84 -7.83
C LEU A 91 12.28 2.58 -6.39
N PHE A 92 11.76 3.36 -5.44
CA PHE A 92 11.71 3.00 -4.02
C PHE A 92 10.27 2.68 -3.64
N GLY A 93 9.99 1.39 -3.42
CA GLY A 93 8.64 0.90 -3.16
C GLY A 93 8.43 -0.51 -3.74
N GLY A 94 7.18 -0.96 -3.74
CA GLY A 94 6.78 -2.25 -4.30
C GLY A 94 6.09 -2.11 -5.67
N VAL A 95 6.28 -3.10 -6.52
CA VAL A 95 5.43 -3.33 -7.70
C VAL A 95 4.73 -4.67 -7.50
N VAL A 96 3.41 -4.67 -7.59
CA VAL A 96 2.60 -5.87 -7.43
C VAL A 96 1.76 -6.13 -8.68
N PRO A 97 1.46 -7.39 -9.00
CA PRO A 97 0.72 -7.72 -10.21
C PRO A 97 -0.79 -7.42 -10.10
N TRP A 98 -1.36 -7.44 -8.89
CA TRP A 98 -2.81 -7.39 -8.67
C TRP A 98 -3.16 -6.41 -7.54
N ARG A 99 -4.33 -5.76 -7.64
CA ARG A 99 -4.75 -4.74 -6.65
C ARG A 99 -4.92 -5.29 -5.25
N PHE A 100 -5.53 -6.46 -5.07
CA PHE A 100 -5.69 -7.03 -3.73
C PHE A 100 -4.34 -7.22 -3.00
N ALA A 101 -3.22 -7.36 -3.73
CA ALA A 101 -1.88 -7.52 -3.18
C ALA A 101 -1.28 -6.21 -2.64
N THR A 102 -1.84 -5.05 -2.98
CA THR A 102 -1.49 -3.76 -2.33
C THR A 102 -2.18 -3.60 -0.97
N THR A 103 -3.11 -4.49 -0.63
CA THR A 103 -3.98 -4.34 0.54
C THR A 103 -3.70 -5.40 1.59
N LYS A 104 -4.20 -5.16 2.81
CA LYS A 104 -4.22 -6.17 3.88
C LYS A 104 -5.08 -7.40 3.57
N ALA A 105 -5.85 -7.43 2.48
CA ALA A 105 -6.60 -8.63 2.10
C ALA A 105 -5.65 -9.82 1.91
N ILE A 106 -4.50 -9.62 1.27
CA ILE A 106 -3.57 -10.71 0.96
C ILE A 106 -3.06 -11.47 2.20
N THR A 107 -3.11 -10.88 3.39
CA THR A 107 -2.51 -11.49 4.59
C THR A 107 -3.37 -12.55 5.28
N HIS A 108 -4.65 -12.67 4.91
CA HIS A 108 -5.56 -13.65 5.52
C HIS A 108 -5.95 -14.73 4.52
N GLU A 109 -6.17 -15.94 5.03
CA GLU A 109 -6.70 -17.04 4.22
C GLU A 109 -8.18 -16.83 3.87
N LEU A 110 -8.68 -17.63 2.94
CA LEU A 110 -10.12 -17.67 2.65
C LEU A 110 -10.83 -18.55 3.68
N VAL A 111 -12.16 -18.43 3.76
CA VAL A 111 -12.96 -19.24 4.68
C VAL A 111 -12.85 -20.75 4.39
N ASP A 112 -12.66 -21.14 3.12
CA ASP A 112 -12.25 -22.48 2.69
C ASP A 112 -11.80 -22.49 1.22
N ASP A 113 -11.55 -23.67 0.66
CA ASP A 113 -11.07 -23.84 -0.71
C ASP A 113 -12.13 -23.55 -1.80
N LEU A 114 -13.42 -23.49 -1.44
CA LEU A 114 -14.56 -23.21 -2.33
C LEU A 114 -14.99 -21.73 -2.31
N ALA A 115 -14.44 -20.93 -1.40
CA ALA A 115 -14.73 -19.51 -1.28
C ALA A 115 -14.44 -18.75 -2.58
N GLU A 116 -15.28 -17.75 -2.86
CA GLU A 116 -15.08 -16.88 -4.00
C GLU A 116 -13.77 -16.11 -3.86
N ARG A 117 -13.06 -15.97 -4.98
CA ARG A 117 -11.75 -15.31 -5.03
C ARG A 117 -11.38 -14.87 -6.45
N PRO A 118 -10.52 -13.84 -6.58
CA PRO A 118 -9.84 -13.55 -7.84
C PRO A 118 -9.09 -14.79 -8.34
N LYS A 119 -9.04 -14.96 -9.67
CA LYS A 119 -8.37 -16.09 -10.32
C LYS A 119 -6.91 -16.20 -9.88
N GLU A 120 -6.27 -15.06 -9.64
CA GLU A 120 -4.87 -14.93 -9.31
C GLU A 120 -4.57 -15.03 -7.81
N TRP A 121 -5.59 -15.32 -6.99
CA TRP A 121 -5.44 -15.46 -5.55
C TRP A 121 -4.54 -16.63 -5.16
N SER A 122 -3.57 -16.38 -4.28
CA SER A 122 -2.70 -17.42 -3.72
C SER A 122 -3.32 -18.04 -2.47
N THR A 123 -3.67 -19.33 -2.54
CA THR A 123 -4.15 -20.09 -1.37
C THR A 123 -3.05 -20.43 -0.38
N GLY A 124 -1.78 -20.34 -0.79
CA GLY A 124 -0.63 -20.66 0.06
C GLY A 124 -0.15 -19.48 0.92
N PHE A 125 -0.23 -18.25 0.40
CA PHE A 125 0.40 -17.10 1.05
C PHE A 125 -0.21 -16.80 2.43
N GLY A 126 -1.55 -16.74 2.54
CA GLY A 126 -2.24 -16.52 3.81
C GLY A 126 -1.86 -17.55 4.88
N ARG A 127 -1.72 -18.82 4.49
CA ARG A 127 -1.27 -19.90 5.39
C ARG A 127 0.17 -19.69 5.86
N THR A 128 1.06 -19.27 4.96
CA THR A 128 2.47 -19.00 5.27
C THR A 128 2.63 -17.86 6.27
N VAL A 129 1.80 -16.82 6.19
CA VAL A 129 1.91 -15.63 7.06
C VAL A 129 0.98 -15.68 8.28
N ALA A 130 0.18 -16.73 8.44
CA ALA A 130 -0.84 -16.85 9.47
C ALA A 130 -0.32 -16.62 10.90
N ALA A 131 0.92 -17.05 11.19
CA ALA A 131 1.53 -16.86 12.50
C ALA A 131 1.87 -15.39 12.83
N GLY A 132 1.92 -14.51 11.82
CA GLY A 132 2.22 -13.08 11.96
C GLY A 132 1.00 -12.17 11.94
N VAL A 133 -0.22 -12.74 11.86
CA VAL A 133 -1.47 -11.98 11.81
C VAL A 133 -2.49 -12.52 12.82
N LEU A 134 -3.53 -11.74 13.08
CA LEU A 134 -4.65 -12.20 13.90
C LEU A 134 -5.43 -13.30 13.19
N PRO A 135 -6.10 -14.20 13.91
CA PRO A 135 -7.06 -15.11 13.29
C PRO A 135 -8.08 -14.32 12.46
N GLY A 136 -8.21 -14.66 11.18
CA GLY A 136 -9.01 -13.86 10.26
C GLY A 136 -9.14 -14.51 8.90
N TYR A 137 -10.01 -13.90 8.10
CA TYR A 137 -10.34 -14.32 6.75
C TYR A 137 -10.42 -13.13 5.82
N THR A 138 -9.99 -13.35 4.58
CA THR A 138 -10.36 -12.51 3.45
C THR A 138 -11.55 -13.11 2.73
N VAL A 139 -12.50 -12.26 2.35
CA VAL A 139 -13.74 -12.65 1.67
C VAL A 139 -13.97 -11.77 0.45
N PHE A 140 -14.38 -12.38 -0.65
CA PHE A 140 -14.72 -11.69 -1.90
C PHE A 140 -16.22 -11.77 -2.22
N SER A 141 -17.02 -12.39 -1.35
CA SER A 141 -18.46 -12.50 -1.52
C SER A 141 -19.18 -12.20 -0.21
N ARG A 142 -20.43 -11.74 -0.33
CA ARG A 142 -21.30 -11.56 0.84
C ARG A 142 -21.52 -12.90 1.56
N HIS A 143 -21.68 -13.98 0.82
CA HIS A 143 -21.89 -15.31 1.38
C HIS A 143 -20.71 -15.73 2.27
N ASP A 144 -19.48 -15.59 1.77
CA ASP A 144 -18.28 -15.97 2.52
C ASP A 144 -18.01 -15.02 3.70
N ALA A 145 -18.36 -13.73 3.57
CA ALA A 145 -18.30 -12.78 4.69
C ALA A 145 -19.15 -13.23 5.89
N LEU A 146 -20.37 -13.70 5.65
CA LEU A 146 -21.24 -14.19 6.72
C LEU A 146 -20.70 -15.48 7.35
N ARG A 147 -20.14 -16.38 6.53
CA ARG A 147 -19.51 -17.62 7.01
C ARG A 147 -18.26 -17.33 7.85
N ALA A 148 -17.41 -16.41 7.40
CA ALA A 148 -16.25 -15.94 8.14
C ALA A 148 -16.66 -15.34 9.49
N ALA A 149 -17.69 -14.49 9.50
CA ALA A 149 -18.24 -13.90 10.71
C ALA A 149 -18.75 -14.96 11.70
N GLN A 150 -19.54 -15.94 11.21
CA GLN A 150 -20.01 -17.06 12.04
C GLN A 150 -18.87 -17.85 12.68
N ARG A 151 -17.72 -17.98 12.00
CA ARG A 151 -16.54 -18.66 12.56
C ARG A 151 -15.85 -17.81 13.62
N LEU A 152 -15.51 -16.57 13.29
CA LEU A 152 -14.77 -15.68 14.19
C LEU A 152 -15.56 -15.34 15.45
N LEU A 153 -16.87 -15.09 15.32
CA LEU A 153 -17.70 -14.64 16.44
C LEU A 153 -17.92 -15.71 17.53
N ARG A 154 -17.62 -16.99 17.25
CA ARG A 154 -17.59 -18.04 18.29
C ARG A 154 -16.41 -17.87 19.25
N HIS A 155 -15.38 -17.14 18.85
CA HIS A 155 -14.15 -16.95 19.60
C HIS A 155 -14.04 -15.56 20.25
N GLY A 156 -15.01 -14.67 20.00
CA GLY A 156 -15.03 -13.32 20.57
C GLY A 156 -15.55 -12.29 19.57
N LEU A 157 -15.25 -11.02 19.83
CA LEU A 157 -15.55 -9.95 18.88
C LEU A 157 -14.67 -10.08 17.64
N ALA A 158 -15.21 -9.66 16.50
CA ALA A 158 -14.44 -9.56 15.27
C ALA A 158 -14.39 -8.11 14.79
N ARG A 159 -13.48 -7.82 13.88
CA ARG A 159 -13.31 -6.53 13.24
C ARG A 159 -13.34 -6.71 11.74
N LEU A 160 -14.24 -5.97 11.11
CA LEU A 160 -14.34 -5.84 9.67
C LEU A 160 -13.47 -4.67 9.23
N LYS A 161 -12.60 -4.91 8.25
CA LYS A 161 -11.65 -3.92 7.75
C LYS A 161 -11.80 -3.84 6.23
N PRO A 162 -12.31 -2.73 5.67
CA PRO A 162 -12.26 -2.48 4.23
C PRO A 162 -10.82 -2.43 3.72
N PRO A 163 -10.54 -3.01 2.55
CA PRO A 163 -9.18 -3.23 2.05
C PRO A 163 -8.44 -1.95 1.70
N LEU A 164 -9.16 -0.95 1.19
CA LEU A 164 -8.62 0.35 0.79
C LEU A 164 -8.53 1.34 1.94
N ALA A 165 -9.29 1.14 3.02
CA ALA A 165 -9.26 2.06 4.14
C ALA A 165 -7.93 1.91 4.89
N SER A 166 -7.19 3.01 4.89
CA SER A 166 -5.91 3.12 5.60
C SER A 166 -6.08 3.87 6.93
N ARG A 167 -5.02 3.90 7.75
CA ARG A 167 -4.93 4.72 9.00
C ARG A 167 -5.94 4.35 10.11
N GLY A 168 -6.47 3.13 10.10
CA GLY A 168 -7.49 2.74 11.08
C GLY A 168 -8.89 3.30 10.80
N GLN A 169 -9.07 4.03 9.70
CA GLN A 169 -10.39 4.50 9.28
C GLN A 169 -11.25 3.34 8.79
N ASP A 170 -12.57 3.49 8.95
CA ASP A 170 -13.60 2.54 8.52
C ASP A 170 -13.43 1.09 9.00
N GLN A 171 -12.67 0.87 10.09
CA GLN A 171 -12.67 -0.42 10.77
C GLN A 171 -13.86 -0.51 11.71
N HIS A 172 -14.60 -1.61 11.63
CA HIS A 172 -15.84 -1.78 12.36
C HIS A 172 -15.77 -3.03 13.25
N ILE A 173 -15.88 -2.82 14.56
CA ILE A 173 -16.06 -3.93 15.51
C ILE A 173 -17.46 -4.50 15.32
N VAL A 174 -17.54 -5.80 15.07
CA VAL A 174 -18.78 -6.55 14.89
C VAL A 174 -18.94 -7.54 16.05
N ARG A 175 -20.15 -7.61 16.59
CA ARG A 175 -20.54 -8.47 17.71
C ARG A 175 -21.45 -9.59 17.27
N THR A 176 -22.17 -9.39 16.17
CA THR A 176 -23.12 -10.34 15.61
C THR A 176 -22.96 -10.45 14.09
N VAL A 177 -23.45 -11.55 13.51
CA VAL A 177 -23.50 -11.73 12.06
C VAL A 177 -24.38 -10.64 11.42
N ALA A 178 -25.45 -10.22 12.08
CA ALA A 178 -26.31 -9.12 11.63
C ALA A 178 -25.56 -7.77 11.57
N ASP A 179 -24.53 -7.55 12.39
CA ASP A 179 -23.68 -6.36 12.28
C ASP A 179 -22.90 -6.39 10.96
N VAL A 180 -22.39 -7.56 10.57
CA VAL A 180 -21.68 -7.77 9.30
C VAL A 180 -22.62 -7.57 8.12
N GLU A 181 -23.85 -8.10 8.17
CA GLU A 181 -24.85 -7.88 7.12
C GLU A 181 -25.11 -6.38 6.86
N ARG A 182 -25.37 -5.61 7.93
CA ARG A 182 -25.58 -4.14 7.83
C ARG A 182 -24.34 -3.39 7.35
N LEU A 183 -23.15 -3.90 7.63
CA LEU A 183 -21.91 -3.35 7.10
C LEU A 183 -21.75 -3.64 5.62
N LEU A 184 -22.04 -4.86 5.19
CA LEU A 184 -21.97 -5.28 3.79
C LEU A 184 -22.92 -4.47 2.91
N GLU A 185 -24.09 -4.02 3.40
CA GLU A 185 -24.97 -3.09 2.67
C GLU A 185 -24.27 -1.81 2.20
N ARG A 186 -23.22 -1.36 2.90
CA ARG A 186 -22.45 -0.16 2.54
C ARG A 186 -21.34 -0.43 1.52
N TYR A 187 -20.97 -1.70 1.31
CA TYR A 187 -19.94 -2.09 0.34
C TYR A 187 -20.57 -2.47 -1.00
N ARG A 188 -20.08 -1.83 -2.06
CA ARG A 188 -20.48 -2.15 -3.43
C ARG A 188 -19.83 -3.47 -3.85
N SER A 189 -20.56 -4.31 -4.58
CA SER A 189 -20.05 -5.60 -5.04
C SER A 189 -18.74 -5.51 -5.83
N PRO A 190 -18.54 -4.55 -6.77
CA PRO A 190 -17.28 -4.45 -7.50
C PRO A 190 -16.05 -4.23 -6.60
N ASP A 191 -16.20 -3.46 -5.51
CA ASP A 191 -15.11 -3.22 -4.58
C ASP A 191 -14.79 -4.48 -3.76
N LEU A 192 -15.82 -5.25 -3.39
CA LEU A 192 -15.66 -6.52 -2.70
C LEU A 192 -14.98 -7.56 -3.61
N ASP A 193 -15.35 -7.61 -4.89
CA ASP A 193 -14.81 -8.55 -5.85
C ASP A 193 -13.34 -8.24 -6.20
N GLU A 194 -12.99 -6.94 -6.35
CA GLU A 194 -11.66 -6.50 -6.76
C GLU A 194 -10.65 -6.47 -5.59
N TYR A 195 -11.08 -5.99 -4.42
CA TYR A 195 -10.18 -5.73 -3.30
C TYR A 195 -10.37 -6.71 -2.12
N GLY A 196 -11.50 -7.43 -2.08
CA GLY A 196 -11.85 -8.28 -0.96
C GLY A 196 -12.22 -7.51 0.30
N LEU A 197 -12.55 -8.21 1.37
CA LEU A 197 -12.80 -7.64 2.69
C LEU A 197 -12.15 -8.51 3.74
N VAL A 198 -11.60 -7.89 4.78
CA VAL A 198 -10.99 -8.62 5.88
C VAL A 198 -11.95 -8.67 7.07
N LEU A 199 -12.19 -9.86 7.60
CA LEU A 199 -12.71 -10.06 8.94
C LEU A 199 -11.62 -10.71 9.79
N GLU A 200 -11.25 -10.10 10.90
CA GLU A 200 -10.25 -10.66 11.82
C GLU A 200 -10.74 -10.59 13.27
N ALA A 201 -10.11 -11.32 14.18
CA ALA A 201 -10.37 -11.22 15.60
C ALA A 201 -10.09 -9.80 16.10
N ASP A 202 -10.92 -9.30 17.02
CA ASP A 202 -10.70 -7.98 17.63
C ASP A 202 -9.69 -8.07 18.78
N LEU A 203 -8.66 -7.21 18.74
CA LEU A 203 -7.75 -7.04 19.86
C LEU A 203 -8.32 -6.04 20.87
N ARG A 204 -8.30 -6.43 22.13
CA ARG A 204 -8.62 -5.56 23.28
C ARG A 204 -7.33 -5.16 23.97
N ASP A 205 -7.33 -3.97 24.58
CA ASP A 205 -6.24 -3.45 25.41
C ASP A 205 -4.88 -3.39 24.69
N VAL A 206 -4.89 -2.92 23.44
CA VAL A 206 -3.67 -2.77 22.64
C VAL A 206 -2.86 -1.57 23.12
N VAL A 207 -1.61 -1.81 23.51
CA VAL A 207 -0.61 -0.76 23.75
C VAL A 207 0.35 -0.77 22.56
N THR A 208 0.29 0.28 21.75
CA THR A 208 1.29 0.52 20.70
C THR A 208 2.50 1.21 21.35
N LEU A 209 3.68 0.61 21.21
CA LEU A 209 4.94 1.26 21.56
C LEU A 209 5.44 1.99 20.30
N SER A 210 5.59 3.32 20.40
CA SER A 210 6.01 4.20 19.30
C SER A 210 7.16 5.09 19.75
#